data_AF-A0A2L0GIZ4-F1
#
_entry.id   AF-A0A2L0GIZ4-F1
#
_cell.length_a   1.000
_cell.length_b   1.000
_cell.length_c   1.000
_cell.angle_alpha   90.00
_cell.angle_beta   90.00
_cell.angle_gamma   90.00
#
_symmetry.space_group_name_H-M   'P 1'
#
loop_
_entity.id
_entity.type
_entity.pdbx_description
1 polymer ?
#
loop_
_entity_poly.entity_id
_entity_poly.type
_entity_poly.pdbx_seq_one_letter_code
_entity_poly.pdbx_strand_id
1 'polypeptide(L)'
;MRKLATLAALSAATLSLAACGSADDASTEASADTVEMPADEALSAITDEPVADPSASATDAAETEAATATEAGDAAATVAAEAAAAAEAAAE
;
A
#
# COMPACT_ATOMS: atom_id res chain seq x y z
N MET A 1 21.07 2.31 54.93
CA MET A 1 21.84 3.17 54.00
C MET A 1 21.73 2.75 52.53
N ARG A 2 21.72 1.44 52.18
CA ARG A 2 21.60 0.98 50.78
C ARG A 2 20.34 1.47 50.03
N LYS A 3 19.19 1.57 50.74
CA LYS A 3 17.91 2.03 50.17
C LYS A 3 17.90 3.52 49.81
N LEU A 4 18.73 4.33 50.47
CA LEU A 4 18.86 5.76 50.17
C LEU A 4 19.75 5.98 48.94
N ALA A 5 20.79 5.16 48.79
CA ALA A 5 21.67 5.20 47.61
C ALA A 5 20.92 4.81 46.31
N THR A 6 20.03 3.82 46.37
CA THR A 6 19.21 3.43 45.21
C THR A 6 18.22 4.52 44.82
N LEU A 7 17.66 5.24 45.80
CA LEU A 7 16.67 6.29 45.55
C LEU A 7 17.33 7.53 44.94
N ALA A 8 18.53 7.88 45.40
CA ALA A 8 19.34 8.96 44.85
C ALA A 8 19.80 8.67 43.40
N ALA A 9 20.18 7.41 43.10
CA ALA A 9 20.58 7.00 41.76
C ALA A 9 19.40 7.06 40.78
N LEU A 10 18.20 6.65 41.23
CA LEU A 10 16.99 6.70 40.40
C LEU A 10 16.60 8.15 40.08
N SER A 11 16.65 9.04 41.07
CA SER A 11 16.35 10.47 40.86
C SER A 11 17.35 11.16 39.94
N ALA A 12 18.63 10.76 39.98
CA ALA A 12 19.65 11.31 39.08
C ALA A 12 19.42 10.86 37.63
N ALA A 13 19.02 9.60 37.43
CA ALA A 13 18.72 9.05 36.10
C ALA A 13 17.47 9.70 35.46
N THR A 14 16.45 10.04 36.24
CA THR A 14 15.27 10.73 35.72
C THR A 14 15.55 12.19 35.36
N LEU A 15 16.44 12.86 36.10
CA LEU A 15 16.83 14.25 35.82
C LEU A 15 17.71 14.35 34.57
N SER A 16 18.60 13.38 34.34
CA SER A 16 19.40 13.31 33.11
C SER A 16 18.57 12.88 31.89
N LEU A 17 17.55 12.03 32.07
CA LEU A 17 16.61 11.71 30.99
C LEU A 17 15.73 12.92 30.61
N ALA A 18 15.35 13.76 31.58
CA ALA A 18 14.65 15.02 31.30
C ALA A 18 15.54 16.05 30.58
N ALA A 19 16.86 16.02 30.83
CA ALA A 19 17.82 16.87 30.12
C ALA A 19 18.12 16.39 28.68
N CYS A 20 18.06 15.08 28.42
CA CYS A 20 18.09 14.51 27.05
C CYS A 20 16.72 14.48 26.36
N GLY A 21 15.66 14.87 27.06
CA GLY A 21 14.26 14.82 26.63
C GLY A 21 13.62 16.20 26.51
N SER A 22 14.41 17.25 26.30
CA SER A 22 13.88 18.47 25.70
C SER A 22 13.50 18.10 24.27
N ALA A 23 12.23 17.76 24.06
CA ALA A 23 11.64 17.65 22.75
C ALA A 23 11.60 19.06 22.15
N ASP A 24 12.76 19.53 21.69
CA ASP A 24 12.77 20.54 20.65
C ASP A 24 11.89 19.98 19.52
N ASP A 25 10.96 20.80 19.02
CA ASP A 25 10.05 20.39 17.96
C ASP A 25 10.87 20.23 16.67
N ALA A 26 11.49 19.05 16.53
CA ALA A 26 12.30 18.67 15.37
C ALA A 26 11.46 18.59 14.09
N SER A 27 10.13 18.71 14.17
CA SER A 27 9.25 18.79 13.01
C SER A 27 9.52 20.06 12.19
N THR A 28 10.12 21.09 12.78
CA THR A 28 10.46 22.34 12.07
C THR A 28 11.76 22.25 11.26
N GLU A 29 12.73 21.45 11.72
CA GLU A 29 14.06 21.37 11.08
C GLU A 29 14.17 20.18 10.12
N ALA A 30 13.31 19.17 10.29
CA ALA A 30 13.14 18.08 9.34
C ALA A 30 11.90 18.31 8.45
N SER A 31 11.87 19.43 7.71
CA SER A 31 11.21 19.39 6.41
C SER A 31 12.05 18.45 5.56
N ALA A 32 11.81 17.14 5.67
CA ALA A 32 12.40 16.18 4.77
C ALA A 32 12.08 16.68 3.36
N ASP A 33 13.10 17.06 2.60
CA ASP A 33 12.97 17.39 1.19
C ASP A 33 12.22 16.21 0.59
N THR A 34 10.94 16.45 0.28
CA THR A 34 10.08 15.42 -0.28
C THR A 34 10.78 14.94 -1.55
N VAL A 35 10.63 13.66 -1.82
CA VAL A 35 11.23 12.88 -2.92
C VAL A 35 10.95 13.44 -4.33
N GLU A 36 10.35 14.62 -4.43
CA GLU A 36 10.08 15.38 -5.64
C GLU A 36 11.37 15.99 -6.22
N MET A 37 12.29 16.51 -5.39
CA MET A 37 13.49 17.19 -5.92
C MET A 37 14.49 16.28 -6.66
N PRO A 38 14.79 15.04 -6.22
CA PRO A 38 15.76 14.18 -6.92
C PRO A 38 15.35 13.81 -8.35
N ALA A 39 14.05 13.65 -8.61
CA ALA A 39 13.54 13.25 -9.91
C ALA A 39 13.56 14.43 -10.91
N ASP A 40 13.07 15.60 -10.49
CA ASP A 40 13.08 16.81 -11.32
C ASP A 40 14.51 17.26 -11.64
N GLU A 41 15.44 17.19 -10.66
CA GLU A 41 16.86 17.49 -10.89
C GLU A 41 17.50 16.50 -11.87
N ALA A 42 17.19 15.20 -11.76
CA ALA A 42 17.70 14.19 -12.69
C ALA A 42 17.20 14.40 -14.12
N LEU A 43 15.99 14.92 -14.29
CA LEU A 43 15.39 15.21 -15.60
C LEU A 43 15.80 16.58 -16.15
N SER A 44 16.34 17.49 -15.33
CA SER A 44 16.69 18.87 -15.74
C SER A 44 17.71 18.98 -16.89
N ALA A 45 18.57 17.97 -17.07
CA ALA A 45 19.55 17.92 -18.15
C ALA A 45 19.00 17.32 -19.46
N ILE A 46 17.81 16.71 -19.42
CA ILE A 46 17.14 16.14 -20.59
C ILE A 46 16.40 17.28 -21.28
N THR A 47 16.87 17.68 -22.46
CA THR A 47 16.25 18.74 -23.27
C THR A 47 15.55 18.20 -24.51
N ASP A 48 15.64 16.88 -24.73
CA ASP A 48 15.06 16.21 -25.88
C ASP A 48 13.53 16.22 -25.78
N GLU A 49 12.87 16.53 -26.90
CA GLU A 49 11.42 16.42 -26.99
C GLU A 49 10.99 14.95 -26.90
N PRO A 50 9.89 14.64 -26.18
CA PRO A 50 9.38 13.27 -26.11
C PRO A 50 8.98 12.80 -27.51
N VAL A 51 9.56 11.67 -27.92
CA VAL A 51 9.25 11.05 -29.21
C VAL A 51 8.06 10.11 -29.05
N ALA A 52 7.13 10.15 -30.01
CA ALA A 52 5.98 9.26 -30.01
C ALA A 52 6.42 7.79 -30.14
N ASP A 53 6.01 6.96 -29.19
CA ASP A 53 6.19 5.51 -29.26
C ASP A 53 5.02 4.91 -30.09
N PRO A 54 5.29 4.35 -31.30
CA PRO A 54 4.24 3.76 -32.13
C PRO A 54 3.60 2.51 -31.51
N SER A 55 4.24 1.90 -30.50
CA SER A 55 3.73 0.76 -29.76
C SER A 55 2.87 1.14 -28.55
N ALA A 56 2.84 2.41 -28.13
CA ALA A 56 2.04 2.85 -26.99
C ALA A 56 0.52 2.66 -27.20
N SER A 57 0.06 2.65 -28.46
CA SER A 57 -1.32 2.32 -28.81
C SER A 57 -1.53 0.86 -29.17
N ALA A 58 -0.50 0.01 -29.07
CA ALA A 58 -0.64 -1.42 -29.28
C ALA A 58 -1.49 -1.99 -28.15
N THR A 59 -2.76 -2.22 -28.44
CA THR A 59 -3.60 -3.09 -27.62
C THR A 59 -3.18 -4.52 -27.94
N ASP A 60 -2.53 -5.18 -26.99
CA ASP A 60 -2.46 -6.64 -27.02
C ASP A 60 -3.91 -7.11 -26.98
N ALA A 61 -4.35 -7.78 -28.05
CA ALA A 61 -5.70 -8.33 -28.07
C ALA A 61 -5.74 -9.34 -26.94
N ALA A 62 -6.47 -9.01 -25.87
CA ALA A 62 -6.77 -10.02 -24.87
C ALA A 62 -7.48 -11.17 -25.61
N GLU A 63 -6.79 -12.30 -25.76
CA GLU A 63 -7.39 -13.59 -26.10
C GLU A 63 -8.29 -13.99 -24.92
N THR A 64 -9.40 -13.27 -24.77
CA THR A 64 -10.55 -13.81 -24.08
C THR A 64 -11.33 -14.50 -25.18
N GLU A 65 -11.26 -15.83 -25.23
CA GLU A 65 -12.31 -16.59 -25.88
C GLU A 65 -13.63 -16.14 -25.23
N ALA A 66 -14.34 -15.24 -25.90
CA ALA A 66 -15.60 -14.74 -25.41
C ALA A 66 -16.57 -15.92 -25.44
N ALA A 67 -16.87 -16.49 -24.26
CA ALA A 67 -17.90 -17.51 -24.13
C ALA A 67 -19.15 -17.01 -24.85
N THR A 68 -19.67 -17.83 -25.76
CA THR A 68 -20.82 -17.43 -26.55
C THR A 68 -22.03 -17.23 -25.64
N ALA A 69 -23.00 -16.42 -26.06
CA ALA A 69 -24.23 -16.23 -25.28
C ALA A 69 -24.96 -17.55 -24.98
N THR A 70 -24.83 -18.54 -25.88
CA THR A 70 -25.36 -19.89 -25.69
C THR A 70 -24.64 -20.63 -24.57
N GLU A 71 -23.31 -20.62 -24.58
CA GLU A 71 -22.48 -21.30 -23.58
C GLU A 71 -22.67 -20.70 -22.17
N ALA A 72 -22.80 -19.38 -22.09
CA ALA A 72 -23.17 -18.70 -20.85
C ALA A 72 -24.59 -19.08 -20.37
N GLY A 73 -25.53 -19.27 -21.30
CA GLY A 73 -26.89 -19.71 -21.00
C GLY A 73 -26.95 -21.14 -20.45
N ASP A 74 -26.19 -22.05 -21.06
CA ASP A 74 -26.11 -23.46 -20.63
C ASP A 74 -25.45 -23.60 -19.25
N ALA A 75 -24.41 -22.81 -18.98
CA ALA A 75 -23.79 -22.73 -17.66
C ALA A 75 -24.77 -22.21 -16.60
N ALA A 76 -25.54 -21.16 -16.91
CA ALA A 76 -26.54 -20.62 -15.99
C ALA A 76 -27.67 -21.62 -15.70
N ALA A 77 -28.13 -22.36 -16.71
CA ALA A 77 -29.15 -23.40 -16.54
C ALA A 77 -28.65 -24.55 -15.64
N THR A 78 -27.39 -24.93 -15.79
CA THR A 78 -26.75 -25.96 -14.95
C THR A 78 -26.71 -25.53 -13.49
N VAL A 79 -26.23 -24.32 -13.21
CA VAL A 79 -26.17 -23.77 -11.84
C VAL A 79 -27.56 -23.66 -11.22
N ALA A 80 -28.57 -23.26 -12.00
CA ALA A 80 -29.95 -23.18 -11.51
C ALA A 80 -30.51 -24.56 -11.11
N ALA A 81 -30.19 -25.61 -11.88
CA ALA A 81 -30.60 -26.97 -11.57
C ALA A 81 -29.91 -27.51 -10.31
N GLU A 82 -28.61 -27.26 -10.15
CA GLU A 82 -27.87 -27.66 -8.94
C GLU A 82 -28.39 -26.94 -7.69
N ALA A 83 -28.69 -25.65 -7.80
CA ALA A 83 -29.26 -24.88 -6.70
C ALA A 83 -30.64 -25.39 -6.28
N ALA A 84 -31.49 -25.77 -7.25
CA ALA A 84 -32.79 -26.35 -6.98
C ALA A 84 -32.67 -27.70 -6.26
N ALA A 85 -31.79 -28.59 -6.73
CA ALA A 85 -31.54 -29.88 -6.09
C ALA A 85 -30.99 -29.73 -4.66
N ALA A 86 -30.10 -28.77 -4.44
CA ALA A 86 -29.56 -28.48 -3.11
C ALA A 86 -30.64 -27.92 -2.15
N ALA A 87 -31.58 -27.11 -2.66
CA ALA A 87 -32.69 -26.58 -1.88
C ALA A 87 -33.69 -27.68 -1.48
N GLU A 88 -33.98 -28.63 -2.38
CA GLU A 88 -34.82 -29.80 -2.08
C GLU A 88 -34.16 -30.70 -1.04
N ALA A 89 -32.86 -30.98 -1.18
CA ALA A 89 -32.10 -31.78 -0.21
C ALA A 89 -31.98 -31.13 1.18
N ALA A 90 -32.04 -29.80 1.27
CA ALA A 90 -32.05 -29.06 2.54
C ALA A 90 -33.43 -28.97 3.20
N ALA A 91 -34.50 -29.35 2.47
CA ALA A 91 -35.88 -29.32 2.95
C ALA A 91 -36.38 -30.67 3.47
N GLU A 92 -35.62 -31.76 3.28
CA GLU A 92 -35.76 -33.03 4.02
C GLU A 92 -35.03 -32.99 5.37
#